data_AF-A0A1A5XCS4-F1
#
_entry.id   AF-A0A1A5XCS4-F1
#
_cell.length_a   1.000
_cell.length_b   1.000
_cell.length_c   1.000
_cell.angle_alpha   90.00
_cell.angle_beta   90.00
_cell.angle_gamma   90.00
#
_symmetry.space_group_name_H-M   'P 1'
#
loop_
_entity.id
_entity.type
_entity.pdbx_description
1 polymer ?
#
loop_
_entity_poly.entity_id
_entity_poly.type
_entity_poly.pdbx_seq_one_letter_code
_entity_poly.pdbx_strand_id
1 'polypeptide(L)'
;MPSSIRNSLVWIFDAFEREPNYVRKLMFGCDAAYLDGLLCLIAADRGEPWSGMLVCTSKDRHAALIDAIPALRPHPVLGKWLYISQADPAFETVVEELTALVLARDERVGVEPKPRNRSRKSLLPK
;
A
#
# COMPACT_ATOMS: atom_id res chain seq x y z
N MET A 1 4.93 22.35 -17.91
CA MET A 1 4.36 21.01 -17.72
C MET A 1 4.77 20.54 -16.34
N PRO A 2 3.86 20.12 -15.45
CA PRO A 2 4.32 19.51 -14.21
C PRO A 2 4.95 18.17 -14.60
N SER A 3 6.27 18.08 -14.45
CA SER A 3 7.02 16.84 -14.47
C SER A 3 6.22 15.82 -13.66
N SER A 4 5.77 14.73 -14.28
CA SER A 4 5.16 13.64 -13.52
C SER A 4 6.25 13.09 -12.61
N ILE A 5 6.30 13.59 -11.37
CA ILE A 5 7.25 13.15 -10.36
C ILE A 5 7.01 11.66 -10.22
N ARG A 6 7.96 10.87 -10.72
CA ARG A 6 8.00 9.42 -10.49
C ARG A 6 8.22 9.25 -9.00
N ASN A 7 7.38 8.45 -8.39
CA ASN A 7 7.48 8.08 -7.00
C ASN A 7 8.82 7.37 -6.77
N SER A 8 9.69 7.96 -5.95
CA SER A 8 11.05 7.45 -5.75
C SER A 8 11.08 6.11 -5.02
N LEU A 9 9.99 5.72 -4.37
CA LEU A 9 9.86 4.48 -3.60
C LEU A 9 9.27 3.29 -4.39
N VAL A 10 9.12 3.42 -5.71
CA VAL A 10 8.58 2.31 -6.54
C VAL A 10 9.47 1.05 -6.51
N TRP A 11 10.76 1.19 -6.18
CA TRP A 11 11.69 0.07 -6.02
C TRP A 11 11.21 -0.97 -4.99
N ILE A 12 10.36 -0.58 -4.02
CA ILE A 12 9.71 -1.51 -3.07
C ILE A 12 9.03 -2.67 -3.80
N PHE A 13 8.51 -2.42 -5.01
CA PHE A 13 7.75 -3.40 -5.76
C PHE A 13 8.59 -4.27 -6.71
N ASP A 14 9.90 -4.03 -6.80
CA ASP A 14 10.82 -4.87 -7.58
C ASP A 14 10.75 -6.33 -7.09
N ALA A 15 10.48 -6.53 -5.80
CA ALA A 15 10.23 -7.84 -5.18
C ALA A 15 9.06 -8.63 -5.81
N PHE A 16 8.08 -7.94 -6.41
CA PHE A 16 6.87 -8.57 -6.95
C PHE A 16 6.89 -8.74 -8.47
N GLU A 17 7.88 -8.22 -9.19
CA GLU A 17 7.88 -8.21 -10.66
C GLU A 17 7.85 -9.61 -11.29
N ARG A 18 8.27 -10.63 -10.55
CA ARG A 18 8.26 -12.03 -10.99
C ARG A 18 6.95 -12.75 -10.70
N GLU A 19 6.07 -12.16 -9.89
CA GLU A 19 4.80 -12.77 -9.54
C GLU A 19 3.79 -12.60 -10.68
N PRO A 20 3.23 -13.68 -11.24
CA PRO A 20 2.33 -13.60 -12.39
C PRO A 20 1.03 -12.83 -12.10
N ASN A 21 0.62 -12.78 -10.83
CA ASN A 21 -0.60 -12.12 -10.39
C ASN A 21 -0.35 -10.72 -9.80
N TYR A 22 0.88 -10.21 -9.91
CA TYR A 22 1.20 -8.86 -9.46
C TYR A 22 0.65 -7.82 -10.43
N VAL A 23 -0.01 -6.80 -9.87
CA VAL A 23 -0.51 -5.66 -10.62
C VAL A 23 -0.17 -4.36 -9.88
N ARG A 24 0.51 -3.44 -10.57
CA ARG A 24 0.72 -2.07 -10.09
C ARG A 24 -0.39 -1.15 -10.57
N LYS A 25 -0.95 -0.32 -9.69
CA LYS A 25 -1.94 0.71 -10.05
C LYS A 25 -1.63 2.03 -9.37
N LEU A 26 -1.95 3.14 -10.05
CA LEU A 26 -1.94 4.45 -9.41
C LEU A 26 -3.15 4.59 -8.48
N MET A 27 -2.91 4.99 -7.24
CA MET A 27 -3.94 5.18 -6.23
C MET A 27 -3.58 6.35 -5.33
N PHE A 28 -4.49 7.32 -5.20
CA PHE A 28 -4.24 8.57 -4.46
C PHE A 28 -2.98 9.35 -4.91
N GLY A 29 -2.65 9.26 -6.20
CA GLY A 29 -1.42 9.85 -6.72
C GLY A 29 -0.13 9.15 -6.27
N CYS A 30 -0.24 7.95 -5.71
CA CYS A 30 0.86 7.08 -5.29
C CYS A 30 0.79 5.74 -6.07
N ASP A 31 1.75 4.85 -5.85
CA ASP A 31 1.80 3.55 -6.50
C ASP A 31 1.37 2.46 -5.52
N ALA A 32 0.38 1.66 -5.92
CA ALA A 32 -0.19 0.58 -5.13
C ALA A 32 0.14 -0.78 -5.78
N ALA A 33 0.62 -1.72 -4.96
CA ALA A 33 0.83 -3.10 -5.31
C ALA A 33 -0.39 -3.94 -4.97
N TYR A 34 -0.88 -4.66 -5.97
CA TYR A 34 -1.90 -5.68 -5.84
C TYR A 34 -1.30 -7.03 -6.14
N LEU A 35 -1.70 -8.05 -5.39
CA LEU A 35 -1.20 -9.41 -5.56
C LEU A 35 -2.34 -10.39 -5.26
N ASP A 36 -2.61 -11.30 -6.20
CA ASP A 36 -3.85 -12.11 -6.27
C ASP A 36 -5.14 -11.29 -6.19
N GLY A 37 -5.11 -10.06 -6.71
CA GLY A 37 -6.27 -9.15 -6.68
C GLY A 37 -6.49 -8.43 -5.34
N LEU A 38 -5.72 -8.74 -4.29
CA LEU A 38 -5.73 -8.03 -3.02
C LEU A 38 -4.86 -6.77 -3.10
N LEU A 39 -5.30 -5.67 -2.50
CA LEU A 39 -4.47 -4.48 -2.31
C LEU A 39 -3.54 -4.70 -1.12
N CYS A 40 -2.23 -4.79 -1.34
CA CYS A 40 -1.26 -5.19 -0.31
C CYS A 40 -0.45 -4.01 0.24
N LEU A 41 0.30 -3.32 -0.63
CA LEU A 41 1.22 -2.25 -0.24
C LEU A 41 1.01 -0.99 -1.08
N ILE A 42 1.33 0.17 -0.54
CA ILE A 42 1.39 1.44 -1.29
C ILE A 42 2.73 2.11 -1.01
N ALA A 43 3.49 2.39 -2.06
CA ALA A 43 4.66 3.25 -2.01
C ALA A 43 4.18 4.69 -2.17
N ALA A 44 4.50 5.57 -1.22
CA ALA A 44 4.07 6.97 -1.24
C ALA A 44 5.28 7.90 -1.07
N ASP A 45 5.44 8.84 -1.99
CA ASP A 45 6.51 9.84 -1.96
C ASP A 45 5.88 11.23 -2.20
N ARG A 46 5.10 11.67 -1.21
CA ARG A 46 4.31 12.90 -1.25
C ARG A 46 4.56 13.81 -0.04
N GLY A 47 5.65 13.57 0.69
CA GLY A 47 5.97 14.24 1.95
C GLY A 47 5.14 13.70 3.12
N GLU A 48 5.64 13.84 4.35
CA GLU A 48 5.00 13.32 5.56
C GLU A 48 3.55 13.85 5.72
N PRO A 49 2.58 12.99 6.10
CA PRO A 49 2.72 11.58 6.51
C PRO A 49 2.58 10.56 5.36
N TRP A 50 2.80 10.98 4.12
CA TRP A 50 2.68 10.20 2.89
C TRP A 50 4.04 9.97 2.22
N SER A 51 5.10 9.80 3.03
CA SER A 51 6.46 9.51 2.59
C SER A 51 6.91 8.19 3.20
N GLY A 52 6.82 7.09 2.47
CA GLY A 52 7.14 5.74 2.96
C GLY A 52 6.19 4.68 2.40
N MET A 53 5.92 3.67 3.22
CA MET A 53 5.15 2.50 2.81
C MET A 53 3.89 2.36 3.67
N LEU A 54 2.73 2.24 3.01
CA LEU A 54 1.48 1.90 3.68
C LEU A 54 1.19 0.41 3.51
N VAL A 55 0.73 -0.20 4.59
CA VAL A 55 0.34 -1.61 4.65
C VAL A 55 -1.17 -1.68 4.64
N CYS A 56 -1.71 -2.22 3.56
CA CYS A 56 -3.14 -2.39 3.41
C CYS A 56 -3.56 -3.67 4.13
N THR A 57 -4.09 -3.49 5.34
CA THR A 57 -4.52 -4.57 6.23
C THR A 57 -5.84 -4.20 6.90
N SER A 58 -6.58 -5.19 7.39
CA SER A 58 -7.79 -4.99 8.17
C SER A 58 -7.44 -4.64 9.63
N LYS A 59 -8.28 -3.83 10.28
CA LYS A 59 -7.99 -3.26 11.61
C LYS A 59 -7.82 -4.32 12.70
N ASP A 60 -8.54 -5.43 12.60
CA ASP A 60 -8.43 -6.60 13.48
C ASP A 60 -7.05 -7.26 13.45
N ARG A 61 -6.29 -7.07 12.36
CA ARG A 61 -4.95 -7.65 12.17
C ARG A 61 -3.81 -6.68 12.51
N HIS A 62 -4.13 -5.44 12.91
CA HIS A 62 -3.12 -4.43 13.24
C HIS A 62 -2.23 -4.86 14.39
N ALA A 63 -2.81 -5.33 15.51
CA ALA A 63 -2.04 -5.74 16.67
C ALA A 63 -1.03 -6.84 16.32
N ALA A 64 -1.48 -7.88 15.61
CA ALA A 64 -0.61 -8.99 15.19
C ALA A 64 0.51 -8.58 14.22
N LEU A 65 0.30 -7.54 13.40
CA LEU A 65 1.36 -7.01 12.52
C LEU A 65 2.33 -6.10 13.28
N ILE A 66 1.84 -5.29 14.22
CA ILE A 66 2.69 -4.42 15.06
C ILE A 66 3.54 -5.27 16.01
N ASP A 67 2.98 -6.34 16.57
CA ASP A 67 3.73 -7.26 17.44
C ASP A 67 4.87 -7.96 16.67
N ALA A 68 4.64 -8.27 15.39
CA ALA A 68 5.66 -8.86 14.52
C ALA A 68 6.68 -7.82 14.01
N ILE A 69 6.22 -6.59 13.73
CA ILE A 69 7.02 -5.51 13.14
C ILE A 69 6.75 -4.21 13.93
N PRO A 70 7.45 -3.98 15.05
CA PRO A 70 7.14 -2.88 15.97
C PRO A 70 7.31 -1.47 15.42
N ALA A 71 8.02 -1.32 14.30
CA ALA A 71 8.18 -0.03 13.60
C ALA A 71 6.90 0.40 12.84
N LEU A 72 5.95 -0.52 12.63
CA LEU A 72 4.66 -0.18 12.04
C LEU A 72 3.81 0.61 13.03
N ARG A 73 3.15 1.64 12.49
CA ARG A 73 2.19 2.45 13.24
C ARG A 73 0.91 2.65 12.44
N PRO A 74 -0.26 2.83 13.08
CA PRO A 74 -1.45 3.29 12.38
C PRO A 74 -1.16 4.59 11.62
N HIS A 75 -1.56 4.64 10.35
CA HIS A 75 -1.36 5.84 9.56
C HIS A 75 -2.19 7.00 10.15
N PRO A 76 -1.61 8.20 10.37
CA PRO A 76 -2.27 9.29 11.12
C PRO A 76 -3.54 9.82 10.43
N VAL A 77 -3.57 9.80 9.09
CA VAL A 77 -4.77 10.17 8.29
C VAL A 77 -5.65 8.96 7.94
N LEU A 78 -5.07 7.88 7.39
CA LEU A 78 -5.77 6.64 7.07
C LEU A 78 -5.66 5.60 8.19
N GLY A 79 -6.21 5.87 9.37
CA GLY A 79 -6.08 4.99 10.55
C GLY A 79 -6.62 3.56 10.41
N LYS A 80 -7.15 3.18 9.25
CA LYS A 80 -7.47 1.79 8.88
C LYS A 80 -6.26 0.99 8.39
N TRP A 81 -5.17 1.66 8.02
CA TRP A 81 -3.95 1.04 7.50
C TRP A 81 -2.77 1.32 8.42
N LEU A 82 -1.76 0.45 8.33
CA LEU A 82 -0.47 0.68 8.98
C LEU A 82 0.47 1.41 8.02
N TYR A 83 1.53 1.96 8.57
CA TYR A 83 2.45 2.83 7.88
C TYR A 83 3.83 2.79 8.53
N ILE A 84 4.86 2.91 7.71
CA ILE A 84 6.23 3.26 8.12
C ILE A 84 6.73 4.41 7.26
N SER A 85 7.38 5.39 7.90
CA SER A 85 7.98 6.53 7.20
C SER A 85 9.30 6.13 6.54
N GLN A 86 9.58 6.70 5.38
CA GLN A 86 10.90 6.56 4.74
C GLN A 86 12.05 7.13 5.59
N ALA A 87 11.75 8.10 6.48
CA ALA A 87 12.73 8.67 7.38
C ALA A 87 13.00 7.78 8.62
N ASP A 88 12.23 6.70 8.80
CA ASP A 88 12.46 5.76 9.88
C ASP A 88 13.75 4.94 9.62
N PRO A 89 14.68 4.81 10.58
CA PRO A 89 15.88 4.02 10.39
C PRO A 89 15.64 2.55 10.03
N ALA A 90 14.47 1.99 10.41
CA ALA A 90 14.10 0.61 10.10
C ALA A 90 13.39 0.47 8.74
N PHE A 91 13.22 1.56 7.98
CA PHE A 91 12.38 1.58 6.78
C PHE A 91 12.71 0.47 5.78
N GLU A 92 13.97 0.35 5.37
CA GLU A 92 14.37 -0.64 4.36
C GLU A 92 14.20 -2.07 4.88
N THR A 93 14.55 -2.35 6.14
CA THR A 93 14.35 -3.65 6.77
C THR A 93 12.86 -4.03 6.80
N VAL A 94 11.99 -3.09 7.16
CA VAL A 94 10.53 -3.34 7.18
C VAL A 94 9.97 -3.52 5.76
N VAL A 95 10.51 -2.83 4.76
CA VAL A 95 10.18 -3.06 3.35
C VAL A 95 10.51 -4.50 2.95
N GLU A 96 11.70 -4.98 3.27
CA GLU A 96 12.10 -6.36 2.98
C GLU A 96 11.20 -7.38 3.68
N GLU A 97 10.93 -7.19 4.98
CA GLU A 97 10.06 -8.07 5.75
C GLU A 97 8.62 -8.10 5.19
N LEU A 98 8.03 -6.94 4.89
CA LEU A 98 6.66 -6.90 4.38
C LEU A 98 6.52 -7.41 2.96
N THR A 99 7.48 -7.14 2.09
CA THR A 99 7.46 -7.71 0.75
C THR A 99 7.56 -9.24 0.82
N ALA A 100 8.39 -9.78 1.73
CA ALA A 100 8.45 -11.22 1.99
C ALA A 100 7.12 -11.79 2.51
N LEU A 101 6.46 -11.12 3.47
CA LEU A 101 5.13 -11.55 3.97
C LEU A 101 4.08 -11.56 2.85
N VAL A 102 4.08 -10.53 2.00
CA VAL A 102 3.16 -10.44 0.86
C VAL A 102 3.41 -11.57 -0.14
N LEU A 103 4.67 -11.87 -0.46
CA LEU A 103 5.04 -13.00 -1.34
C LEU A 103 4.61 -14.34 -0.74
N ALA A 104 4.73 -14.49 0.58
CA ALA A 104 4.31 -15.67 1.32
C ALA A 104 2.78 -15.78 1.50
N ARG A 105 2.00 -14.83 0.98
CA ARG A 105 0.54 -14.76 1.11
C ARG A 105 0.09 -14.74 2.57
N ASP A 106 0.84 -14.05 3.40
CA ASP A 106 0.48 -13.84 4.79
C ASP A 106 -0.90 -13.17 4.85
N GLU A 107 -1.83 -13.85 5.50
CA GLU A 107 -3.23 -13.44 5.56
C GLU A 107 -3.43 -12.07 6.23
N ARG A 108 -2.43 -11.59 6.98
CA ARG A 108 -2.49 -10.27 7.63
C ARG A 108 -2.34 -9.12 6.66
N VAL A 109 -1.81 -9.34 5.45
CA VAL A 109 -1.61 -8.30 4.46
C VAL A 109 -2.49 -8.53 3.24
N GLY A 110 -3.15 -7.48 2.77
CA GLY A 110 -4.10 -7.57 1.67
C GLY A 110 -5.51 -7.20 2.12
N VAL A 111 -6.14 -6.31 1.37
CA VAL A 111 -7.58 -6.02 1.49
C VAL A 111 -8.26 -6.16 0.15
N GLU A 112 -9.45 -6.75 0.15
CA GLU A 112 -10.25 -6.83 -1.07
C GLU A 112 -10.62 -5.43 -1.54
N PRO A 113 -10.33 -5.08 -2.81
CA PRO A 113 -10.71 -3.80 -3.36
C PRO A 113 -12.23 -3.75 -3.44
N LYS A 114 -12.86 -2.82 -2.71
CA LYS A 114 -14.32 -2.63 -2.85
C LYS A 114 -14.63 -2.27 -4.31
N PRO A 115 -15.54 -3.00 -4.98
CA PRO A 115 -15.93 -2.64 -6.33
C PRO A 115 -16.50 -1.22 -6.30
N ARG A 116 -15.88 -0.31 -7.06
CA ARG A 116 -16.46 1.02 -7.29
C ARG A 116 -17.77 0.78 -8.02
N ASN A 117 -18.90 0.90 -7.33
CA ASN A 117 -20.19 1.08 -7.98
C ASN A 117 -20.00 2.24 -8.96
N ARG A 118 -20.00 1.94 -10.27
CA ARG A 118 -20.12 2.97 -11.29
C ARG A 118 -21.44 3.64 -10.99
N SER A 119 -21.39 4.82 -10.38
CA SER A 119 -22.53 5.73 -10.33
C SER A 119 -23.14 5.69 -11.72
N ARG A 120 -24.39 5.20 -11.85
CA ARG A 120 -25.16 5.42 -13.07
C ARG A 120 -25.03 6.91 -13.32
N LYS A 121 -24.51 7.30 -14.49
CA LYS A 121 -24.65 8.68 -14.95
C LYS A 121 -26.14 8.97 -14.80
N SER A 122 -26.49 9.92 -13.93
CA SER A 122 -27.82 10.49 -13.94
C SER A 122 -28.03 10.99 -15.37
N LEU A 123 -28.92 10.33 -16.10
CA LEU A 123 -29.42 10.84 -17.36
C LEU A 123 -30.20 12.11 -16.98
N LEU A 124 -29.51 13.25 -16.97
CA LEU A 124 -30.16 14.55 -16.91
C LEU A 124 -31.08 14.64 -18.13
N PRO A 125 -32.39 14.85 -17.95
CA PRO A 125 -33.29 15.16 -19.06
C PRO A 125 -32.85 16.49 -19.71
N LYS A 126 -33.01 16.55 -21.04
CA LYS A 126 -32.76 17.73 -21.88
C LYS A 126 -33.68 18.89 -21.53
#